data_AF-A0A9X8WJH2-F1
#
_entry.id   AF-A0A9X8WJH2-F1
#
_cell.length_a   1.000
_cell.length_b   1.000
_cell.length_c   1.000
_cell.angle_alpha   90.00
_cell.angle_beta   90.00
_cell.angle_gamma   90.00
#
_symmetry.space_group_name_H-M   'P 1'
#
loop_
_entity.id
_entity.type
_entity.pdbx_description
1 polymer ?
#
loop_
_entity_poly.entity_id
_entity_poly.type
_entity_poly.pdbx_seq_one_letter_code
_entity_poly.pdbx_strand_id
1 'polypeptide(L)'
;MAMVTSTKTLRKLSTTTAVVALTGGLLGVGTADAQERPEASSIDQFVQMSSNLFGGLGGTPAPAPAPENPAGSELIQQLPEGADQLKDERLTAALDTTLQAKKNNTITLDFRENGVLHLNDGCNSGTAKYQIDNTGALHLSDFTETKMACEPGAQKDADDLKMVLQSNPQLFQIDASTLFLAGQGHGFELQKMHGRDYQ
;
A
#
# COMPACT_ATOMS: atom_id res chain seq x y z
N MET A 1 58.63 16.62 -7.30
CA MET A 1 57.88 17.30 -8.38
C MET A 1 57.40 16.25 -9.36
N ALA A 2 56.11 15.97 -9.38
CA ALA A 2 55.39 15.43 -10.53
C ALA A 2 53.90 15.77 -10.30
N MET A 3 53.42 16.68 -11.13
CA MET A 3 52.08 17.23 -11.16
C MET A 3 51.26 16.32 -12.08
N VAL A 4 50.13 15.78 -11.61
CA VAL A 4 49.17 15.07 -12.46
C VAL A 4 47.86 15.85 -12.44
N THR A 5 47.45 16.27 -13.63
CA THR A 5 46.36 17.23 -13.88
C THR A 5 45.18 16.52 -14.54
N SER A 6 43.97 16.82 -14.03
CA SER A 6 42.66 16.89 -14.75
C SER A 6 42.07 15.59 -15.36
N THR A 7 40.76 15.32 -15.37
CA THR A 7 39.59 16.17 -15.62
C THR A 7 38.31 15.56 -15.00
N LYS A 8 37.40 16.41 -14.48
CA LYS A 8 36.01 16.06 -14.10
C LYS A 8 35.06 16.37 -15.27
N THR A 9 34.21 15.43 -15.67
CA THR A 9 33.20 15.64 -16.71
C THR A 9 31.80 15.75 -16.09
N LEU A 10 31.25 16.96 -16.07
CA LEU A 10 29.84 17.24 -15.75
C LEU A 10 28.99 17.08 -17.02
N ARG A 11 27.87 16.35 -16.95
CA ARG A 11 26.82 16.37 -17.97
C ARG A 11 25.59 17.10 -17.42
N LYS A 12 25.29 18.26 -18.00
CA LYS A 12 24.03 19.00 -17.84
C LYS A 12 23.04 18.48 -18.88
N LEU A 13 21.78 18.30 -18.49
CA LEU A 13 20.64 18.21 -19.41
C LEU A 13 19.55 19.16 -18.91
N SER A 14 19.23 20.14 -19.73
CA SER A 14 18.09 21.05 -19.60
C SER A 14 17.07 20.65 -20.65
N THR A 15 15.80 20.52 -20.26
CA THR A 15 14.70 20.28 -21.20
C THR A 15 13.58 21.26 -20.88
N THR A 16 13.39 22.25 -21.76
CA THR A 16 12.34 23.28 -21.67
C THR A 16 11.25 22.91 -22.67
N THR A 17 10.02 22.73 -22.20
CA THR A 17 8.84 22.54 -23.06
C THR A 17 8.01 23.81 -23.06
N ALA A 18 7.74 24.33 -24.27
CA ALA A 18 7.01 25.58 -24.52
C ALA A 18 5.49 25.39 -24.41
N VAL A 19 4.79 26.43 -23.93
CA VAL A 19 3.32 26.52 -23.86
C VAL A 19 2.81 27.39 -25.01
N VAL A 20 1.82 26.90 -25.75
CA VAL A 20 1.15 27.60 -26.85
C VAL A 20 -0.05 28.40 -26.31
N ALA A 21 -0.13 29.68 -26.67
CA ALA A 21 -1.27 30.55 -26.39
C ALA A 21 -2.33 30.46 -27.50
N LEU A 22 -3.61 30.43 -27.13
CA LEU A 22 -4.74 30.57 -28.06
C LEU A 22 -5.52 31.84 -27.73
N THR A 23 -5.61 32.73 -28.71
CA THR A 23 -6.33 34.00 -28.70
C THR A 23 -7.67 33.89 -29.43
N GLY A 24 -8.77 34.21 -28.75
CA GLY A 24 -9.78 35.19 -29.20
C GLY A 24 -10.97 34.79 -30.11
N GLY A 25 -12.12 35.42 -29.81
CA GLY A 25 -13.28 35.66 -30.71
C GLY A 25 -14.57 34.92 -30.30
N LEU A 26 -15.80 35.44 -30.39
CA LEU A 26 -16.38 36.76 -30.67
C LEU A 26 -17.91 36.63 -30.36
N LEU A 27 -18.58 37.74 -30.05
CA LEU A 27 -20.01 37.83 -29.71
C LEU A 27 -20.94 37.48 -30.90
N GLY A 28 -22.09 36.85 -30.63
CA GLY A 28 -23.18 36.69 -31.58
C GLY A 28 -24.53 36.45 -30.90
N VAL A 29 -25.42 37.44 -30.98
CA VAL A 29 -26.83 37.39 -30.56
C VAL A 29 -27.67 36.85 -31.72
N GLY A 30 -28.60 35.93 -31.43
CA GLY A 30 -29.60 35.46 -32.38
C GLY A 30 -30.76 34.80 -31.64
N THR A 31 -31.93 35.44 -31.68
CA THR A 31 -33.22 34.91 -31.20
C THR A 31 -33.89 34.13 -32.32
N ALA A 32 -34.24 32.87 -32.08
CA ALA A 32 -35.21 32.14 -32.88
C ALA A 32 -35.90 31.09 -32.00
N ASP A 33 -37.17 31.36 -31.69
CA ASP A 33 -38.10 30.39 -31.10
C ASP A 33 -38.35 29.25 -32.09
N ALA A 34 -38.14 28.01 -31.64
CA ALA A 34 -38.74 26.83 -32.22
C ALA A 34 -39.21 25.94 -31.07
N GLN A 35 -40.53 25.74 -30.99
CA GLN A 35 -41.16 24.84 -30.03
C GLN A 35 -40.81 23.40 -30.40
N GLU A 36 -40.11 22.70 -29.52
CA GLU A 36 -40.03 21.24 -29.52
C GLU A 36 -40.60 20.68 -28.23
N ARG A 37 -41.52 19.76 -28.45
CA ARG A 37 -42.23 18.90 -27.50
C ARG A 37 -41.20 18.20 -26.59
N PRO A 38 -41.26 18.31 -25.26
CA PRO A 38 -40.34 17.58 -24.41
C PRO A 38 -40.78 16.12 -24.34
N GLU A 39 -39.96 15.22 -24.88
CA GLU A 39 -39.82 13.90 -24.28
C GLU A 39 -39.27 14.13 -22.86
N ALA A 40 -40.15 14.02 -21.86
CA ALA A 40 -39.80 14.18 -20.47
C ALA A 40 -38.89 13.02 -20.03
N SER A 41 -37.58 13.21 -20.17
CA SER A 41 -36.57 12.34 -19.64
C SER A 41 -36.48 12.53 -18.13
N SER A 42 -37.02 11.56 -17.37
CA SER A 42 -36.72 11.07 -15.99
C SER A 42 -36.27 12.02 -14.86
N ILE A 43 -36.16 13.33 -15.05
CA ILE A 43 -35.63 14.25 -14.03
C ILE A 43 -36.76 14.90 -13.21
N ASP A 44 -37.98 15.00 -13.76
CA ASP A 44 -39.13 15.57 -13.04
C ASP A 44 -39.68 14.68 -11.91
N GLN A 45 -39.46 13.36 -11.99
CA GLN A 45 -39.84 12.43 -10.90
C GLN A 45 -38.96 12.59 -9.66
N PHE A 46 -37.71 13.04 -9.81
CA PHE A 46 -36.81 13.27 -8.68
C PHE A 46 -37.18 14.52 -7.90
N VAL A 47 -37.70 15.55 -8.57
CA VAL A 47 -38.12 16.80 -7.91
C VAL A 47 -39.49 16.65 -7.26
N GLN A 48 -40.44 15.91 -7.84
CA GLN A 48 -41.72 15.66 -7.17
C GLN A 48 -41.63 14.78 -5.91
N MET A 49 -40.64 13.89 -5.81
CA MET A 49 -40.41 13.12 -4.57
C MET A 49 -39.78 13.96 -3.45
N SER A 50 -39.27 15.16 -3.76
CA SER A 50 -38.66 16.05 -2.77
C SER A 50 -39.67 16.90 -1.98
N SER A 51 -40.92 16.98 -2.43
CA SER A 51 -41.93 17.87 -1.83
C SER A 51 -42.84 17.23 -0.78
N ASN A 52 -42.76 15.91 -0.55
CA ASN A 52 -43.62 15.21 0.43
C ASN A 52 -42.94 14.88 1.77
N LEU A 53 -41.72 15.36 2.06
CA LEU A 53 -41.01 15.00 3.29
C LEU A 53 -40.68 16.16 4.25
N PHE A 54 -41.28 17.34 4.05
CA PHE A 54 -41.32 18.39 5.07
C PHE A 54 -42.75 18.51 5.61
N GLY A 55 -43.19 17.50 6.36
CA GLY A 55 -44.53 17.49 6.93
C GLY A 55 -44.81 16.31 7.84
N GLY A 56 -44.40 16.42 9.11
CA GLY A 56 -45.08 15.72 10.21
C GLY A 56 -44.30 14.62 10.91
N LEU A 57 -43.90 14.92 12.16
CA LEU A 57 -43.87 14.05 13.35
C LEU A 57 -43.69 12.53 13.12
N GLY A 58 -42.44 12.09 13.17
CA GLY A 58 -42.09 10.68 13.34
C GLY A 58 -40.58 10.53 13.22
N GLY A 59 -39.88 10.39 14.35
CA GLY A 59 -38.42 10.28 14.37
C GLY A 59 -37.96 9.08 13.56
N THR A 60 -37.46 9.32 12.35
CA THR A 60 -36.66 8.35 11.62
C THR A 60 -35.38 8.12 12.42
N PRO A 61 -35.01 6.86 12.72
CA PRO A 61 -33.70 6.58 13.30
C PRO A 61 -32.63 7.17 12.38
N ALA A 62 -31.60 7.78 12.97
CA ALA A 62 -30.41 8.18 12.22
C ALA A 62 -29.94 7.00 11.34
N PRO A 63 -29.41 7.26 10.13
CA PRO A 63 -28.80 6.22 9.32
C PRO A 63 -27.81 5.45 10.19
N ALA A 64 -27.89 4.11 10.18
CA ALA A 64 -26.90 3.29 10.86
C ALA A 64 -25.50 3.74 10.38
N PRO A 65 -24.51 3.87 11.28
CA PRO A 65 -23.15 4.17 10.86
C PRO A 65 -22.74 3.20 9.75
N ALA A 66 -22.05 3.72 8.73
CA ALA A 66 -21.45 2.87 7.70
C ALA A 66 -20.67 1.73 8.39
N PRO A 67 -20.67 0.50 7.85
CA PRO A 67 -19.93 -0.59 8.45
C PRO A 67 -18.50 -0.13 8.71
N GLU A 68 -18.16 -0.05 9.99
CA GLU A 68 -16.84 0.35 10.43
C GLU A 68 -15.88 -0.71 9.87
N ASN A 69 -14.89 -0.29 9.08
CA ASN A 69 -13.84 -1.21 8.66
C ASN A 69 -13.27 -1.81 9.95
N PRO A 70 -13.21 -3.14 10.09
CA PRO A 70 -12.81 -3.75 11.34
C PRO A 70 -11.43 -3.22 11.74
N ALA A 71 -11.31 -2.73 12.97
CA ALA A 71 -10.05 -2.20 13.48
C ALA A 71 -9.08 -3.38 13.70
N GLY A 72 -8.18 -3.58 12.73
CA GLY A 72 -6.98 -4.41 12.91
C GLY A 72 -5.93 -3.69 13.76
N SER A 73 -4.69 -4.17 13.74
CA SER A 73 -3.59 -3.57 14.51
C SER A 73 -2.98 -2.32 13.86
N GLU A 74 -3.57 -1.83 12.77
CA GLU A 74 -3.00 -0.78 11.92
C GLU A 74 -1.60 -1.17 11.43
N LEU A 75 -1.47 -2.39 10.90
CA LEU A 75 -0.18 -2.97 10.52
C LEU A 75 0.56 -2.06 9.51
N ILE A 76 -0.15 -1.59 8.48
CA ILE A 76 0.39 -0.81 7.38
C ILE A 76 0.77 0.61 7.82
N GLN A 77 2.02 0.95 7.57
CA GLN A 77 2.68 2.23 7.85
C GLN A 77 3.39 2.72 6.58
N GLN A 78 3.66 4.02 6.51
CA GLN A 78 4.50 4.58 5.45
C GLN A 78 5.97 4.23 5.71
N LEU A 79 6.71 3.94 4.64
CA LEU A 79 8.16 3.74 4.76
C LEU A 79 8.81 5.03 5.30
N PRO A 80 9.60 4.97 6.38
CA PRO A 80 10.26 6.16 6.93
C PRO A 80 11.19 6.82 5.90
N GLU A 81 11.17 8.15 5.87
CA GLU A 81 12.08 8.91 5.00
C GLU A 81 13.54 8.61 5.37
N GLY A 82 14.36 8.32 4.34
CA GLY A 82 15.78 8.03 4.53
C GLY A 82 16.09 6.64 5.08
N ALA A 83 15.12 5.72 5.15
CA ALA A 83 15.37 4.33 5.52
C ALA A 83 16.41 3.67 4.59
N ASP A 84 17.37 2.95 5.19
CA ASP A 84 18.47 2.33 4.46
C ASP A 84 18.05 0.96 3.91
N GLN A 85 17.98 0.81 2.60
CA GLN A 85 17.61 -0.44 1.97
C GLN A 85 18.71 -1.49 2.16
N LEU A 86 18.33 -2.66 2.67
CA LEU A 86 19.21 -3.80 2.81
C LEU A 86 19.40 -4.53 1.48
N LYS A 87 20.66 -4.88 1.18
CA LYS A 87 21.09 -5.63 0.00
C LYS A 87 22.17 -6.63 0.38
N ASP A 88 22.41 -7.60 -0.51
CA ASP A 88 23.50 -8.57 -0.44
C ASP A 88 23.59 -9.24 0.95
N GLU A 89 24.80 -9.35 1.50
CA GLU A 89 25.06 -10.00 2.80
C GLU A 89 24.27 -9.36 3.96
N ARG A 90 24.00 -8.05 3.92
CA ARG A 90 23.20 -7.39 4.97
C ARG A 90 21.75 -7.82 4.93
N LEU A 91 21.20 -8.07 3.74
CA LEU A 91 19.86 -8.60 3.57
C LEU A 91 19.81 -10.06 4.05
N THR A 92 20.74 -10.90 3.61
CA THR A 92 20.80 -12.30 4.05
C THR A 92 20.93 -12.41 5.58
N ALA A 93 21.82 -11.65 6.20
CA ALA A 93 21.99 -11.64 7.65
C ALA A 93 20.75 -11.10 8.40
N ALA A 94 19.98 -10.21 7.79
CA ALA A 94 18.74 -9.70 8.39
C ALA A 94 17.60 -10.73 8.34
N LEU A 95 17.62 -11.63 7.36
CA LEU A 95 16.64 -12.70 7.18
C LEU A 95 17.00 -14.00 7.95
N ASP A 96 18.23 -14.13 8.45
CA ASP A 96 18.69 -15.29 9.25
C ASP A 96 18.18 -15.28 10.71
N THR A 97 16.91 -14.94 10.88
CA THR A 97 16.21 -15.00 12.16
C THR A 97 14.71 -14.96 11.92
N THR A 98 13.93 -15.31 12.93
CA THR A 98 12.49 -15.04 12.92
C THR A 98 12.27 -13.53 13.08
N LEU A 99 11.47 -12.96 12.20
CA LEU A 99 11.02 -11.59 12.26
C LEU A 99 9.59 -11.56 12.81
N GLN A 100 9.30 -10.64 13.72
CA GLN A 100 7.99 -10.47 14.32
C GLN A 100 7.47 -9.06 14.07
N ALA A 101 6.20 -8.88 13.70
CA ALA A 101 5.66 -7.55 13.48
C ALA A 101 5.51 -6.78 14.80
N LYS A 102 5.95 -5.52 14.83
CA LYS A 102 5.93 -4.72 16.08
C LYS A 102 4.53 -4.30 16.51
N LYS A 103 3.63 -4.07 15.55
CA LYS A 103 2.22 -3.71 15.80
C LYS A 103 1.34 -4.93 16.14
N ASN A 104 1.77 -6.13 15.75
CA ASN A 104 1.07 -7.37 16.07
C ASN A 104 2.07 -8.53 16.23
N ASN A 105 2.35 -8.90 17.48
CA ASN A 105 3.36 -9.92 17.80
C ASN A 105 2.95 -11.36 17.44
N THR A 106 1.69 -11.60 17.05
CA THR A 106 1.25 -12.91 16.54
C THR A 106 1.68 -13.13 15.10
N ILE A 107 2.04 -12.06 14.39
CA ILE A 107 2.55 -12.11 13.03
C ILE A 107 4.05 -12.37 13.06
N THR A 108 4.46 -13.46 12.42
CA THR A 108 5.87 -13.86 12.33
C THR A 108 6.24 -14.32 10.93
N LEU A 109 7.46 -13.99 10.51
CA LEU A 109 8.07 -14.40 9.24
C LEU A 109 9.41 -15.07 9.53
N ASP A 110 9.61 -16.30 9.07
CA ASP A 110 10.86 -17.05 9.25
C ASP A 110 11.36 -17.55 7.89
N PHE A 111 12.39 -16.88 7.38
CA PHE A 111 13.03 -17.19 6.11
C PHE A 111 14.07 -18.29 6.31
N ARG A 112 13.84 -19.45 5.70
CA ARG A 112 14.72 -20.62 5.78
C ARG A 112 15.71 -20.63 4.62
N GLU A 113 16.93 -21.09 4.87
CA GLU A 113 18.00 -21.17 3.85
C GLU A 113 17.62 -21.98 2.60
N ASN A 114 16.64 -22.88 2.70
CA ASN A 114 16.11 -23.67 1.58
C ASN A 114 15.15 -22.90 0.67
N GLY A 115 14.99 -21.58 0.85
CA GLY A 115 14.11 -20.74 0.03
C GLY A 115 12.64 -20.84 0.42
N VAL A 116 12.33 -21.30 1.64
CA VAL A 116 10.96 -21.36 2.17
C VAL A 116 10.77 -20.31 3.25
N LEU A 117 9.73 -19.50 3.11
CA LEU A 117 9.21 -18.66 4.17
C LEU A 117 8.17 -19.46 4.95
N HIS A 118 8.34 -19.59 6.26
CA HIS A 118 7.24 -19.94 7.17
C HIS A 118 6.61 -18.65 7.70
N LEU A 119 5.29 -18.55 7.65
CA LEU A 119 4.57 -17.39 8.16
C LEU A 119 3.46 -17.78 9.13
N ASN A 120 3.23 -16.89 10.08
CA ASN A 120 1.98 -16.78 10.82
C ASN A 120 1.44 -15.38 10.54
N ASP A 121 0.22 -15.27 10.01
CA ASP A 121 -0.41 -14.00 9.65
C ASP A 121 -1.27 -13.41 10.79
N GLY A 122 -1.16 -13.99 11.99
CA GLY A 122 -1.92 -13.63 13.18
C GLY A 122 -3.23 -14.42 13.33
N CYS A 123 -3.66 -15.10 12.27
CA CYS A 123 -4.77 -16.05 12.32
C CYS A 123 -4.40 -17.42 11.76
N ASN A 124 -3.84 -17.45 10.56
CA ASN A 124 -3.44 -18.63 9.83
C ASN A 124 -1.93 -18.80 9.86
N SER A 125 -1.51 -20.06 9.76
CA SER A 125 -0.11 -20.41 9.55
C SER A 125 0.07 -21.03 8.17
N GLY A 126 1.23 -20.78 7.58
CA GLY A 126 1.48 -21.18 6.22
C GLY A 126 2.94 -21.13 5.82
N THR A 127 3.15 -21.39 4.53
CA THR A 127 4.45 -21.33 3.88
C THR A 127 4.34 -20.65 2.52
N ALA A 128 5.43 -20.06 2.07
CA ALA A 128 5.62 -19.60 0.70
C ALA A 128 7.05 -19.93 0.26
N LYS A 129 7.29 -20.00 -1.04
CA LYS A 129 8.66 -19.95 -1.57
C LYS A 129 9.11 -18.49 -1.65
N TYR A 130 10.39 -18.23 -1.44
CA TYR A 130 10.96 -16.90 -1.63
C TYR A 130 12.27 -16.95 -2.41
N GLN A 131 12.51 -15.89 -3.19
CA GLN A 131 13.76 -15.62 -3.89
C GLN A 131 14.09 -14.14 -3.73
N ILE A 132 15.39 -13.80 -3.72
CA ILE A 132 15.86 -12.41 -3.69
C ILE A 132 16.38 -12.09 -5.08
N ASP A 133 15.89 -11.00 -5.68
CA ASP A 133 16.41 -10.54 -6.97
C ASP A 133 17.66 -9.66 -6.83
N ASN A 134 18.19 -9.22 -7.97
CA ASN A 134 19.38 -8.38 -8.04
C ASN A 134 19.18 -6.95 -7.49
N THR A 135 17.94 -6.56 -7.18
CA THR A 135 17.62 -5.26 -6.56
C THR A 135 17.48 -5.38 -5.04
N GLY A 136 17.42 -6.60 -4.51
CA GLY A 136 17.14 -6.91 -3.11
C GLY A 136 15.65 -7.06 -2.81
N ALA A 137 14.79 -7.17 -3.83
CA ALA A 137 13.36 -7.42 -3.64
C ALA A 137 13.09 -8.92 -3.44
N LEU A 138 12.16 -9.20 -2.52
CA LEU A 138 11.71 -10.55 -2.20
C LEU A 138 10.56 -10.93 -3.14
N HIS A 139 10.76 -11.97 -3.95
CA HIS A 139 9.72 -12.57 -4.79
C HIS A 139 9.13 -13.75 -4.07
N LEU A 140 7.88 -13.64 -3.64
CA LEU A 140 7.17 -14.71 -2.94
C LEU A 140 6.16 -15.42 -3.85
N SER A 141 6.12 -16.74 -3.77
CA SER A 141 5.21 -17.57 -4.56
C SER A 141 4.74 -18.81 -3.79
N ASP A 142 3.81 -19.57 -4.38
CA ASP A 142 3.34 -20.85 -3.86
C ASP A 142 2.81 -20.78 -2.40
N PHE A 143 2.08 -19.71 -2.09
CA PHE A 143 1.45 -19.52 -0.78
C PHE A 143 0.51 -20.68 -0.45
N THR A 144 0.74 -21.30 0.69
CA THR A 144 -0.09 -22.37 1.26
C THR A 144 -0.34 -22.05 2.72
N GLU A 145 -1.60 -22.01 3.13
CA GLU A 145 -2.00 -21.62 4.48
C GLU A 145 -3.21 -22.42 4.96
N THR A 146 -3.36 -22.48 6.28
CA THR A 146 -4.64 -22.86 6.89
C THR A 146 -5.74 -21.87 6.51
N LYS A 147 -7.00 -22.30 6.60
CA LYS A 147 -8.18 -21.44 6.35
C LYS A 147 -9.12 -21.46 7.56
N MET A 148 -8.63 -20.94 8.67
CA MET A 148 -9.45 -20.78 9.87
C MET A 148 -10.38 -19.58 9.73
N ALA A 149 -11.52 -19.63 10.42
CA ALA A 149 -12.36 -18.45 10.59
C ALA A 149 -11.70 -17.52 11.59
N CYS A 150 -11.41 -16.29 11.17
CA CYS A 150 -10.71 -15.28 11.96
C CYS A 150 -11.68 -14.21 12.45
N GLU A 151 -11.38 -13.62 13.61
CA GLU A 151 -12.02 -12.37 14.00
C GLU A 151 -11.68 -11.27 12.98
N PRO A 152 -12.59 -10.31 12.72
CA PRO A 152 -12.43 -9.34 11.64
C PRO A 152 -11.10 -8.54 11.67
N GLY A 153 -10.61 -8.18 12.85
CA GLY A 153 -9.33 -7.47 13.00
C GLY A 153 -8.12 -8.34 12.63
N ALA A 154 -8.13 -9.62 13.00
CA ALA A 154 -7.07 -10.57 12.64
C ALA A 154 -7.10 -10.89 11.14
N GLN A 155 -8.29 -11.00 10.55
CA GLN A 155 -8.43 -11.14 9.10
C GLN A 155 -7.84 -9.93 8.36
N LYS A 156 -8.12 -8.72 8.84
CA LYS A 156 -7.57 -7.50 8.25
C LYS A 156 -6.04 -7.48 8.31
N ASP A 157 -5.45 -7.82 9.45
CA ASP A 157 -3.99 -7.87 9.60
C ASP A 157 -3.35 -8.93 8.68
N ALA A 158 -4.01 -10.08 8.52
CA ALA A 158 -3.58 -11.13 7.59
C ALA A 158 -3.62 -10.66 6.14
N ASP A 159 -4.67 -9.93 5.74
CA ASP A 159 -4.82 -9.37 4.40
C ASP A 159 -3.77 -8.27 4.14
N ASP A 160 -3.53 -7.39 5.11
CA ASP A 160 -2.51 -6.35 5.07
C ASP A 160 -1.10 -6.96 4.91
N LEU A 161 -0.78 -8.02 5.67
CA LEU A 161 0.48 -8.76 5.53
C LEU A 161 0.64 -9.31 4.11
N LYS A 162 -0.38 -10.00 3.59
CA LYS A 162 -0.35 -10.64 2.27
C LYS A 162 -0.19 -9.61 1.16
N MET A 163 -0.86 -8.46 1.27
CA MET A 163 -0.72 -7.34 0.34
C MET A 163 0.75 -6.90 0.21
N VAL A 164 1.45 -6.73 1.33
CA VAL A 164 2.87 -6.35 1.33
C VAL A 164 3.73 -7.48 0.77
N LEU A 165 3.53 -8.73 1.21
CA LEU A 165 4.32 -9.88 0.72
C LEU A 165 4.17 -10.09 -0.79
N GLN A 166 3.00 -9.84 -1.37
CA GLN A 166 2.74 -9.99 -2.80
C GLN A 166 3.22 -8.80 -3.65
N SER A 167 3.69 -7.72 -3.02
CA SER A 167 4.15 -6.51 -3.70
C SER A 167 5.63 -6.53 -4.10
N ASN A 168 6.28 -7.68 -4.01
CA ASN A 168 7.74 -7.87 -4.11
C ASN A 168 8.50 -6.92 -3.16
N PRO A 169 8.31 -7.07 -1.84
CA PRO A 169 8.80 -6.10 -0.88
C PRO A 169 10.32 -6.12 -0.77
N GLN A 170 10.88 -5.00 -0.35
CA GLN A 170 12.28 -4.82 0.02
C GLN A 170 12.37 -4.64 1.54
N LEU A 171 13.52 -5.01 2.11
CA LEU A 171 13.78 -4.87 3.53
C LEU A 171 14.65 -3.64 3.76
N PHE A 172 14.30 -2.84 4.76
CA PHE A 172 15.01 -1.64 5.15
C PHE A 172 15.43 -1.75 6.60
N GLN A 173 16.57 -1.16 6.95
CA GLN A 173 17.03 -1.04 8.31
C GLN A 173 16.60 0.30 8.90
N ILE A 174 15.88 0.25 10.02
CA ILE A 174 15.47 1.43 10.78
C ILE A 174 16.47 1.66 11.93
N ASP A 175 16.80 0.59 12.67
CA ASP A 175 17.81 0.60 13.72
C ASP A 175 18.50 -0.79 13.85
N ALA A 176 19.23 -1.03 14.94
CA ALA A 176 19.95 -2.28 15.17
C ALA A 176 19.05 -3.53 15.21
N SER A 177 17.82 -3.38 15.72
CA SER A 177 16.85 -4.46 15.98
C SER A 177 15.56 -4.35 15.16
N THR A 178 15.27 -3.16 14.65
CA THR A 178 14.07 -2.87 13.85
C THR A 178 14.38 -2.85 12.36
N LEU A 179 13.62 -3.63 11.62
CA LEU A 179 13.57 -3.64 10.16
C LEU A 179 12.22 -3.10 9.70
N PHE A 180 12.14 -2.70 8.46
CA PHE A 180 10.88 -2.33 7.81
C PHE A 180 10.76 -3.13 6.51
N LEU A 181 9.69 -3.92 6.38
CA LEU A 181 9.39 -4.63 5.14
C LEU A 181 8.42 -3.78 4.33
N ALA A 182 8.83 -3.31 3.16
CA ALA A 182 8.05 -2.36 2.36
C ALA A 182 7.93 -2.77 0.91
N GLY A 183 6.76 -2.57 0.33
CA GLY A 183 6.56 -2.53 -1.11
C GLY A 183 5.67 -1.36 -1.48
N GLN A 184 5.92 -0.76 -2.65
CA GLN A 184 5.14 0.40 -3.13
C GLN A 184 5.09 1.57 -2.10
N GLY A 185 6.16 1.78 -1.32
CA GLY A 185 6.29 2.88 -0.37
C GLY A 185 5.58 2.70 0.98
N HIS A 186 4.95 1.55 1.23
CA HIS A 186 4.28 1.23 2.49
C HIS A 186 4.59 -0.20 2.93
N GLY A 187 4.33 -0.50 4.20
CA GLY A 187 4.73 -1.77 4.80
C GLY A 187 4.58 -1.77 6.29
N PHE A 188 5.42 -2.51 7.00
CA PHE A 188 5.35 -2.58 8.46
C PHE A 188 6.70 -2.84 9.09
N GLU A 189 6.83 -2.41 10.34
CA GLU A 189 8.03 -2.67 11.14
C GLU A 189 8.06 -4.10 11.67
N LEU A 190 9.24 -4.69 11.58
CA LEU A 190 9.60 -6.00 12.08
C LEU A 190 10.68 -5.84 13.14
N GLN A 191 10.58 -6.60 14.22
CA GLN A 191 11.66 -6.79 15.17
C GLN A 191 12.31 -8.15 14.94
N LYS A 192 13.65 -8.19 15.01
CA LYS A 192 14.40 -9.45 15.01
C LYS A 192 14.15 -10.18 16.33
N MET A 193 13.71 -11.42 16.25
CA MET A 193 13.72 -12.32 17.40
C MET A 193 15.17 -12.76 17.67
N HIS A 194 15.45 -13.24 18.89
CA HIS A 194 16.76 -13.83 19.21
C HIS A 194 17.14 -14.84 18.13
N GLY A 195 18.39 -14.74 17.65
CA GLY A 195 18.88 -15.46 16.48
C GLY A 195 18.68 -16.98 16.61
N ARG A 196 18.60 -17.65 15.46
CA ARG A 196 18.57 -19.10 15.42
C ARG A 196 19.90 -19.63 15.96
N ASP A 197 19.90 -20.10 17.20
CA ASP A 197 20.96 -20.98 17.67
C ASP A 197 20.87 -22.26 16.83
N TYR A 198 21.69 -22.35 15.78
CA TYR A 198 21.84 -23.58 15.01
C TYR A 198 22.29 -24.69 15.96
N GLN A 199 21.36 -25.57 16.34
CA GLN A 199 21.65 -26.84 17.01
C GLN A 199 21.89 -27.94 15.98
#